data_AF-A0A5N6TXI7-F1
#
_entry.id   AF-A0A5N6TXI7-F1
#
_cell.length_a   1.000
_cell.length_b   1.000
_cell.length_c   1.000
_cell.angle_alpha   90.00
_cell.angle_beta   90.00
_cell.angle_gamma   90.00
#
_symmetry.space_group_name_H-M   'P 1'
#
loop_
_entity.id
_entity.type
_entity.pdbx_description
1 polymer ?
#
loop_
_entity_poly.entity_id
_entity_poly.type
_entity_poly.pdbx_seq_one_letter_code
_entity_poly.pdbx_strand_id
1 'polypeptide(L)'
;MNLSLVDPFVLAQDYPDTLTEKLRSGHATCLRFNRKGDYLASGRVDGTVVIFDLETNGVARKLRGHTRQIQSLSWSRNGRYLLSSSQDWKCILWDLADGSRVRTVRFEAPVYIAELHPYNHLLFVASLFEDQPVLVDISSPKPIKRILPSAPFRPPPPKSEEVDPAVAAKQAAQDAKHSTCVTIFTALGNHIIAGTSKGWINIIETQTCVTIHSTRLCNGVVILLRLASNGRDLLVNSSDRVIRTILMPDLSQLGIDLEPASIKLQVEHKFQDVVNRLSWNHVTFSSTSEFVTASTFMNPDIYVWERSHGSLVKILEGPREELGVVEWHPLRPMVVACGLESGCIYTWSIVTPQKWSALAPDFGEVEENVEYVEREDEFDVHPAEEIHQRRLDQEDEVPDVLTIEPHKSDADEEVEMESFRMPVLLDISDSESEEDIVAVGPGTMRRRSPGAGRDWMNTNENGEKETTGGKNGTSRGQRGRRR
;
A
#
# COMPACT_ATOMS: atom_id res chain seq x y z
N MET A 1 13.86 -15.15 -0.56
CA MET A 1 13.23 -15.07 0.78
C MET A 1 12.64 -16.43 1.05
N ASN A 2 13.32 -17.25 1.85
CA ASN A 2 13.26 -18.69 1.61
C ASN A 2 12.14 -19.41 2.38
N LEU A 3 11.28 -18.68 3.11
CA LEU A 3 10.10 -19.27 3.77
C LEU A 3 9.13 -19.94 2.77
N SER A 4 9.06 -19.45 1.52
CA SER A 4 8.28 -20.09 0.45
C SER A 4 8.82 -21.45 0.01
N LEU A 5 10.05 -21.83 0.39
CA LEU A 5 10.60 -23.16 0.13
C LEU A 5 10.29 -24.15 1.27
N VAL A 6 9.72 -23.69 2.39
CA VAL A 6 9.50 -24.50 3.61
C VAL A 6 8.11 -25.15 3.63
N ASP A 7 7.09 -24.54 3.04
CA ASP A 7 5.73 -25.09 3.02
C ASP A 7 5.01 -24.88 1.67
N PRO A 8 4.93 -25.91 0.80
CA PRO A 8 4.26 -25.83 -0.49
C PRO A 8 2.72 -25.82 -0.40
N PHE A 9 2.13 -26.08 0.77
CA PHE A 9 0.67 -26.02 0.98
C PHE A 9 0.23 -24.64 1.44
N VAL A 10 1.04 -23.94 2.25
CA VAL A 10 0.84 -22.50 2.53
C VAL A 10 0.93 -21.66 1.25
N LEU A 11 1.76 -22.08 0.28
CA LEU A 11 1.82 -21.47 -1.05
C LEU A 11 0.54 -21.59 -1.89
N ALA A 12 -0.47 -22.39 -1.47
CA ALA A 12 -1.74 -22.52 -2.17
C ALA A 12 -2.82 -21.51 -1.73
N GLN A 13 -2.51 -20.62 -0.78
CA GLN A 13 -3.40 -19.54 -0.36
C GLN A 13 -2.84 -18.19 -0.82
N ASP A 14 -3.35 -17.66 -1.94
CA ASP A 14 -2.85 -16.44 -2.57
C ASP A 14 -3.42 -15.13 -2.00
N TYR A 15 -4.27 -15.19 -0.98
CA TYR A 15 -4.89 -14.01 -0.36
C TYR A 15 -4.92 -14.08 1.17
N PRO A 16 -4.69 -12.94 1.86
CA PRO A 16 -4.80 -12.86 3.31
C PRO A 16 -6.25 -12.94 3.76
N ASP A 17 -6.48 -13.37 4.99
CA ASP A 17 -7.82 -13.57 5.56
C ASP A 17 -7.99 -13.06 6.99
N THR A 18 -6.88 -12.87 7.71
CA THR A 18 -6.85 -12.65 9.16
C THR A 18 -6.11 -11.36 9.49
N LEU A 19 -6.70 -10.54 10.37
CA LEU A 19 -6.07 -9.32 10.88
C LEU A 19 -4.98 -9.72 11.90
N THR A 20 -3.72 -9.48 11.56
CA THR A 20 -2.57 -9.95 12.32
C THR A 20 -1.88 -8.85 13.12
N GLU A 21 -1.78 -7.63 12.59
CA GLU A 21 -0.97 -6.57 13.19
C GLU A 21 -1.64 -5.20 13.17
N LYS A 22 -1.11 -4.30 14.03
CA LYS A 22 -1.55 -2.91 14.12
C LYS A 22 -0.35 -1.99 14.38
N LEU A 23 0.08 -1.26 13.36
CA LEU A 23 1.15 -0.28 13.45
C LEU A 23 0.59 1.12 13.79
N ARG A 24 1.28 1.87 14.66
CA ARG A 24 0.86 3.22 15.07
C ARG A 24 2.06 4.15 15.20
N SER A 25 1.97 5.31 14.54
CA SER A 25 2.90 6.43 14.70
C SER A 25 2.18 7.71 14.28
N GLY A 26 1.41 8.30 15.18
CA GLY A 26 0.46 9.36 14.86
C GLY A 26 -0.64 8.93 13.88
N HIS A 27 -1.29 9.90 13.25
CA HIS A 27 -2.43 9.69 12.35
C HIS A 27 -1.97 9.58 10.89
N ALA A 28 -1.94 8.36 10.35
CA ALA A 28 -1.67 8.10 8.94
C ALA A 28 -2.83 8.56 8.03
N THR A 29 -2.55 8.83 6.76
CA THR A 29 -3.54 9.20 5.73
C THR A 29 -3.25 8.62 4.35
N CYS A 30 -2.01 8.26 4.04
CA CYS A 30 -1.66 7.52 2.83
C CYS A 30 -0.52 6.55 3.10
N LEU A 31 -0.48 5.45 2.33
CA LEU A 31 0.42 4.32 2.51
C LEU A 31 1.06 3.96 1.17
N ARG A 32 2.31 3.45 1.19
CA ARG A 32 2.96 2.86 0.01
C ARG A 32 4.13 1.95 0.40
N PHE A 33 4.15 0.71 -0.06
CA PHE A 33 5.33 -0.17 0.04
C PHE A 33 6.45 0.28 -0.90
N ASN A 34 7.71 0.00 -0.55
CA ASN A 34 8.82 -0.01 -1.49
C ASN A 34 8.65 -1.16 -2.52
N ARG A 35 9.50 -1.22 -3.56
CA ARG A 35 9.31 -2.21 -4.65
C ARG A 35 9.51 -3.67 -4.24
N LYS A 36 10.32 -3.96 -3.22
CA LYS A 36 10.53 -5.32 -2.68
C LYS A 36 9.54 -5.71 -1.58
N GLY A 37 8.98 -4.71 -0.88
CA GLY A 37 8.02 -4.88 0.20
C GLY A 37 8.60 -4.66 1.60
N ASP A 38 9.92 -4.78 1.77
CA ASP A 38 10.64 -4.63 3.06
C ASP A 38 10.26 -3.38 3.89
N TYR A 39 9.91 -2.28 3.23
CA TYR A 39 9.56 -1.01 3.88
C TYR A 39 8.17 -0.49 3.49
N LEU A 40 7.42 -0.04 4.49
CA LEU A 40 6.14 0.66 4.32
C LEU A 40 6.29 2.14 4.66
N ALA A 41 6.10 3.03 3.68
CA ALA A 41 5.99 4.46 3.93
C ALA A 41 4.55 4.84 4.28
N SER A 42 4.39 5.66 5.31
CA SER A 42 3.14 6.21 5.80
C SER A 42 3.21 7.73 5.89
N GLY A 43 2.25 8.43 5.29
CA GLY A 43 2.14 9.90 5.35
C GLY A 43 1.15 10.31 6.43
N ARG A 44 1.53 11.24 7.33
CA ARG A 44 0.67 11.72 8.42
C ARG A 44 -0.12 12.99 8.06
N VAL A 45 -1.21 13.23 8.82
CA VAL A 45 -1.96 14.51 8.83
C VAL A 45 -1.05 15.71 9.14
N ASP A 46 -0.01 15.52 9.96
CA ASP A 46 0.88 16.59 10.42
C ASP A 46 2.02 16.97 9.43
N GLY A 47 2.18 16.27 8.31
CA GLY A 47 3.26 16.51 7.35
C GLY A 47 4.58 15.77 7.63
N THR A 48 4.59 14.84 8.58
CA THR A 48 5.67 13.87 8.79
C THR A 48 5.42 12.63 7.91
N VAL A 49 6.44 12.13 7.22
CA VAL A 49 6.44 10.75 6.68
C VAL A 49 7.05 9.82 7.73
N VAL A 50 6.46 8.66 7.97
CA VAL A 50 7.03 7.59 8.79
C VAL A 50 7.37 6.42 7.88
N ILE A 51 8.58 5.88 8.00
CA ILE A 51 8.97 4.63 7.34
C ILE A 51 8.93 3.54 8.41
N PHE A 52 8.14 2.50 8.17
CA PHE A 52 8.13 1.28 8.95
C PHE A 52 8.99 0.21 8.24
N ASP A 53 9.71 -0.57 9.04
CA ASP A 53 10.32 -1.82 8.62
C ASP A 53 9.36 -2.98 8.92
N LEU A 54 9.12 -3.86 7.95
CA LEU A 54 8.18 -4.97 8.09
C LEU A 54 8.82 -6.26 8.62
N GLU A 55 10.13 -6.30 8.84
CA GLU A 55 10.78 -7.43 9.53
C GLU A 55 10.69 -7.25 11.05
N THR A 56 10.82 -6.01 11.55
CA THR A 56 10.70 -5.70 12.99
C THR A 56 9.37 -5.07 13.40
N ASN A 57 8.53 -4.64 12.45
CA ASN A 57 7.37 -3.76 12.66
C ASN A 57 7.70 -2.42 13.34
N GLY A 58 8.98 -2.05 13.39
CA GLY A 58 9.49 -0.84 14.00
C GLY A 58 9.36 0.41 13.12
N VAL A 59 9.39 1.59 13.76
CA VAL A 59 9.57 2.86 13.03
C VAL A 59 11.04 3.00 12.69
N ALA A 60 11.38 2.78 11.42
CA ALA A 60 12.75 2.81 10.92
C ALA A 60 13.25 4.23 10.60
N ARG A 61 12.37 5.16 10.19
CA ARG A 61 12.67 6.61 10.08
C ARG A 61 11.43 7.50 10.25
N LYS A 62 11.65 8.76 10.63
CA LYS A 62 10.65 9.85 10.57
C LYS A 62 11.19 11.04 9.77
N LEU A 63 10.56 11.35 8.64
CA LEU A 63 10.96 12.43 7.74
C LEU A 63 10.06 13.65 7.96
N ARG A 64 10.58 14.69 8.61
CA ARG A 64 9.83 15.93 8.93
C ARG A 64 10.15 17.02 7.92
N GLY A 65 9.14 17.59 7.24
CA GLY A 65 9.39 18.68 6.28
C GLY A 65 8.19 19.30 5.56
N HIS A 66 7.07 18.58 5.44
CA HIS A 66 5.80 19.21 5.07
C HIS A 66 5.16 19.87 6.31
N THR A 67 4.25 20.81 6.07
CA THR A 67 3.52 21.52 7.14
C THR A 67 2.01 21.26 7.11
N ARG A 68 1.56 20.27 6.32
CA ARG A 68 0.17 19.82 6.17
C ARG A 68 0.13 18.36 5.75
N GLN A 69 -1.06 17.77 5.83
CA GLN A 69 -1.39 16.40 5.43
C GLN A 69 -0.71 15.99 4.12
N ILE A 70 -0.09 14.82 4.15
CA ILE A 70 0.53 14.17 2.99
C ILE A 70 -0.58 13.47 2.18
N GLN A 71 -0.52 13.57 0.85
CA GLN A 71 -1.58 13.05 -0.04
C GLN A 71 -1.11 11.81 -0.80
N SER A 72 0.11 11.81 -1.34
CA SER A 72 0.71 10.62 -1.94
C SER A 72 2.16 10.41 -1.54
N LEU A 73 2.59 9.15 -1.69
CA LEU A 73 3.95 8.68 -1.52
C LEU A 73 4.33 7.83 -2.73
N SER A 74 5.56 8.01 -3.24
CA SER A 74 6.06 7.26 -4.40
C SER A 74 7.53 6.89 -4.21
N TRP A 75 7.83 5.60 -4.33
CA TRP A 75 9.17 5.05 -4.16
C TRP A 75 9.90 4.90 -5.50
N SER A 76 11.18 5.25 -5.51
CA SER A 76 12.11 4.92 -6.61
C SER A 76 12.32 3.40 -6.76
N ARG A 77 12.65 2.91 -7.97
CA ARG A 77 12.82 1.46 -8.24
C ARG A 77 13.86 0.78 -7.35
N ASN A 78 14.94 1.48 -6.99
CA ASN A 78 15.99 0.95 -6.11
C ASN A 78 15.69 1.03 -4.60
N GLY A 79 14.58 1.66 -4.20
CA GLY A 79 14.19 1.82 -2.80
C GLY A 79 14.90 2.92 -2.01
N ARG A 80 15.89 3.63 -2.58
CA ARG A 80 16.67 4.66 -1.85
C ARG A 80 15.94 5.99 -1.68
N TYR A 81 15.23 6.42 -2.71
CA TYR A 81 14.55 7.72 -2.72
C TYR A 81 13.04 7.58 -2.61
N LEU A 82 12.44 8.50 -1.85
CA LEU A 82 11.00 8.61 -1.64
C LEU A 82 10.54 10.01 -2.01
N LEU A 83 9.47 10.12 -2.79
CA LEU A 83 8.78 11.36 -3.10
C LEU A 83 7.51 11.45 -2.24
N SER A 84 7.32 12.56 -1.53
CA SER A 84 6.09 12.88 -0.82
C SER A 84 5.41 14.11 -1.39
N SER A 85 4.09 14.08 -1.54
CA SER A 85 3.25 15.21 -1.96
C SER A 85 2.31 15.65 -0.83
N SER A 86 1.99 16.94 -0.74
CA SER A 86 1.22 17.48 0.39
C SER A 86 0.31 18.65 -0.01
N GLN A 87 -0.73 18.84 0.81
CA GLN A 87 -1.57 20.03 0.82
C GLN A 87 -0.82 21.34 1.18
N ASP A 88 0.46 21.29 1.56
CA ASP A 88 1.32 22.49 1.72
C ASP A 88 1.88 23.06 0.41
N TRP A 89 1.42 22.51 -0.73
CA TRP A 89 1.78 22.86 -2.10
C TRP A 89 3.24 22.55 -2.41
N LYS A 90 3.81 21.52 -1.77
CA LYS A 90 5.16 21.03 -2.07
C LYS A 90 5.14 19.56 -2.47
N CYS A 91 6.11 19.19 -3.30
CA CYS A 91 6.67 17.85 -3.30
C CYS A 91 8.10 17.91 -2.72
N ILE A 92 8.47 16.90 -1.93
CA ILE A 92 9.83 16.74 -1.39
C ILE A 92 10.37 15.39 -1.85
N LEU A 93 11.59 15.40 -2.41
CA LEU A 93 12.38 14.19 -2.64
C LEU A 93 13.30 13.98 -1.43
N TRP A 94 13.20 12.81 -0.82
CA TRP A 94 13.99 12.38 0.32
C TRP A 94 15.03 11.35 -0.12
N ASP A 95 16.22 11.41 0.47
CA ASP A 95 17.18 10.30 0.44
C ASP A 95 17.06 9.52 1.76
N LEU A 96 16.82 8.22 1.68
CA LEU A 96 16.70 7.36 2.85
C LEU A 96 18.07 6.88 3.37
N ALA A 97 19.17 7.21 2.69
CA ALA A 97 20.53 6.95 3.18
C ALA A 97 20.86 7.78 4.42
N ASP A 98 20.45 9.05 4.47
CA ASP A 98 20.65 9.96 5.61
C ASP A 98 19.34 10.53 6.19
N GLY A 99 18.24 10.50 5.43
CA GLY A 99 16.96 11.12 5.78
C GLY A 99 16.83 12.57 5.30
N SER A 100 17.77 13.05 4.49
CA SER A 100 17.82 14.43 4.02
C SER A 100 16.82 14.76 2.93
N ARG A 101 16.61 16.06 2.71
CA ARG A 101 15.77 16.61 1.64
C ARG A 101 16.63 16.93 0.43
N VAL A 102 16.70 16.02 -0.55
CA VAL A 102 17.47 16.21 -1.80
C VAL A 102 16.95 17.42 -2.57
N ARG A 103 15.62 17.53 -2.69
CA ARG A 103 14.93 18.60 -3.42
C ARG A 103 13.59 18.93 -2.77
N THR A 104 13.14 20.16 -2.93
CA THR A 104 11.79 20.62 -2.55
C THR A 104 11.25 21.50 -3.67
N VAL A 105 10.12 21.10 -4.25
CA VAL A 105 9.45 21.81 -5.35
C VAL A 105 8.16 22.40 -4.82
N ARG A 106 7.98 23.72 -4.96
CA ARG A 106 6.73 24.42 -4.62
C ARG A 106 5.85 24.61 -5.86
N PHE A 107 4.56 24.38 -5.69
CA PHE A 107 3.50 24.60 -6.67
C PHE A 107 2.60 25.77 -6.26
N GLU A 108 1.67 26.14 -7.14
CA GLU A 108 0.73 27.26 -6.96
C GLU A 108 -0.62 26.78 -6.41
N ALA A 109 -0.88 25.47 -6.51
CA ALA A 109 -2.03 24.76 -5.94
C ALA A 109 -1.57 23.55 -5.07
N PRO A 110 -2.47 22.99 -4.23
CA PRO A 110 -2.24 21.71 -3.56
C PRO A 110 -1.90 20.58 -4.53
N VAL A 111 -1.02 19.66 -4.11
CA VAL A 111 -0.70 18.45 -4.88
C VAL A 111 -1.51 17.28 -4.32
N TYR A 112 -2.28 16.59 -5.16
CA TYR A 112 -3.05 15.41 -4.76
C TYR A 112 -2.24 14.11 -4.92
N ILE A 113 -1.63 13.92 -6.09
CA ILE A 113 -0.75 12.79 -6.35
C ILE A 113 0.47 13.25 -7.11
N ALA A 114 1.63 12.77 -6.66
CA ALA A 114 2.87 12.82 -7.41
C ALA A 114 3.51 11.43 -7.43
N GLU A 115 4.05 11.06 -8.59
CA GLU A 115 4.68 9.76 -8.84
C GLU A 115 6.06 9.94 -9.49
N LEU A 116 7.06 9.22 -8.99
CA LEU A 116 8.41 9.19 -9.58
C LEU A 116 8.42 8.41 -10.90
N HIS A 117 9.21 8.89 -11.86
CA HIS A 117 9.52 8.12 -13.05
C HIS A 117 10.23 6.81 -12.65
N PRO A 118 9.79 5.61 -13.12
CA PRO A 118 10.24 4.33 -12.58
C PRO A 118 11.76 4.19 -12.46
N TYR A 119 12.50 4.58 -13.51
CA TYR A 119 13.96 4.50 -13.58
C TYR A 119 14.69 5.80 -13.21
N ASN A 120 14.00 6.92 -13.03
CA ASN A 120 14.64 8.24 -12.84
C ASN A 120 14.07 8.97 -11.62
N HIS A 121 14.78 8.84 -10.49
CA HIS A 121 14.43 9.48 -9.22
C HIS A 121 14.49 11.03 -9.25
N LEU A 122 15.01 11.64 -10.32
CA LEU A 122 15.06 13.09 -10.54
C LEU A 122 13.97 13.61 -11.50
N LEU A 123 13.02 12.76 -11.90
CA LEU A 123 11.87 13.12 -12.73
C LEU A 123 10.58 12.61 -12.07
N PHE A 124 9.57 13.46 -11.94
CA PHE A 124 8.26 13.07 -11.41
C PHE A 124 7.11 13.80 -12.07
N VAL A 125 5.94 13.17 -12.13
CA VAL A 125 4.68 13.82 -12.54
C VAL A 125 3.86 14.18 -11.30
N ALA A 126 3.13 15.29 -11.34
CA ALA A 126 2.24 15.73 -10.26
C ALA A 126 0.89 16.22 -10.80
N SER A 127 -0.21 15.68 -10.27
CA SER A 127 -1.56 16.25 -10.40
C SER A 127 -1.81 17.27 -9.30
N LEU A 128 -2.28 18.44 -9.71
CA LEU A 128 -2.63 19.55 -8.84
C LEU A 128 -4.16 19.62 -8.63
N PHE A 129 -4.59 20.26 -7.55
CA PHE A 129 -6.02 20.53 -7.32
C PHE A 129 -6.52 21.67 -8.21
N GLU A 130 -7.48 21.37 -9.08
CA GLU A 130 -8.14 22.30 -10.03
C GLU A 130 -7.20 23.01 -11.03
N ASP A 131 -5.96 22.52 -11.17
CA ASP A 131 -4.91 23.07 -12.04
C ASP A 131 -4.30 21.96 -12.92
N GLN A 132 -3.58 22.34 -13.98
CA GLN A 132 -3.04 21.41 -14.96
C GLN A 132 -1.91 20.54 -14.36
N PRO A 133 -1.84 19.24 -14.72
CA PRO A 133 -0.78 18.36 -14.24
C PRO A 133 0.58 18.79 -14.77
N VAL A 134 1.64 18.55 -14.00
CA VAL A 134 2.99 19.04 -14.29
C VAL A 134 3.99 17.90 -14.25
N LEU A 135 4.77 17.73 -15.31
CA LEU A 135 6.00 16.94 -15.31
C LEU A 135 7.15 17.82 -14.79
N VAL A 136 7.87 17.35 -13.78
CA VAL A 136 8.92 18.12 -13.10
C VAL A 136 10.24 17.37 -13.12
N ASP A 137 11.24 18.00 -13.75
CA ASP A 137 12.64 17.61 -13.69
C ASP A 137 13.35 18.40 -12.59
N ILE A 138 14.00 17.69 -11.67
CA ILE A 138 14.71 18.24 -10.50
C ILE A 138 16.22 17.96 -10.51
N SER A 139 16.78 17.54 -11.65
CA SER A 139 18.23 17.45 -11.88
C SER A 139 18.89 18.81 -11.64
N SER A 140 18.38 19.85 -12.31
CA SER A 140 18.74 21.27 -12.13
C SER A 140 18.40 21.79 -10.72
N PRO A 141 19.19 22.74 -10.17
CA PRO A 141 18.90 23.37 -8.88
C PRO A 141 17.62 24.24 -8.88
N LYS A 142 17.12 24.62 -10.06
CA LYS A 142 15.77 25.17 -10.24
C LYS A 142 14.91 24.10 -10.92
N PRO A 143 13.77 23.67 -10.33
CA PRO A 143 12.94 22.62 -10.91
C PRO A 143 12.35 23.09 -12.24
N ILE A 144 12.56 22.31 -13.30
CA ILE A 144 12.01 22.58 -14.63
C ILE A 144 10.61 21.96 -14.67
N LYS A 145 9.60 22.82 -14.70
CA LYS A 145 8.18 22.42 -14.79
C LYS A 145 7.73 22.45 -16.25
N ARG A 146 7.19 21.34 -16.75
CA ARG A 146 6.49 21.24 -18.04
C ARG A 146 5.02 20.94 -17.77
N ILE A 147 4.13 21.80 -18.23
CA ILE A 147 2.68 21.63 -18.05
C ILE A 147 2.19 20.59 -19.06
N LEU A 148 1.36 19.65 -18.60
CA LEU A 148 0.83 18.55 -19.40
C LEU A 148 -0.66 18.80 -19.77
N PRO A 149 -1.10 18.40 -20.97
CA PRO A 149 -2.47 18.64 -21.45
C PRO A 149 -3.55 17.81 -20.75
N SER A 150 -4.49 18.48 -20.07
CA SER A 150 -5.74 17.88 -19.55
C SER A 150 -6.82 17.65 -20.62
N ALA A 151 -6.74 18.34 -21.77
CA ALA A 151 -7.72 18.22 -22.85
C ALA A 151 -7.62 16.84 -23.55
N PRO A 152 -8.75 16.17 -23.87
CA PRO A 152 -8.73 14.93 -24.64
C PRO A 152 -8.13 15.14 -26.04
N PHE A 153 -7.20 14.26 -26.43
CA PHE A 153 -6.72 14.21 -27.80
C PHE A 153 -7.84 13.84 -28.76
N ARG A 154 -7.88 14.53 -29.89
CA ARG A 154 -8.75 14.23 -31.03
C ARG A 154 -7.86 14.34 -32.27
N PRO A 155 -7.81 13.32 -33.16
CA PRO A 155 -7.05 13.45 -34.39
C PRO A 155 -7.62 14.63 -35.21
N PRO A 156 -6.77 15.39 -35.92
CA PRO A 156 -7.26 16.46 -36.79
C PRO A 156 -8.14 15.88 -37.90
N PRO A 157 -9.16 16.63 -38.37
CA PRO A 157 -10.00 16.20 -39.49
C PRO A 157 -9.15 15.98 -40.75
N PRO A 158 -9.59 15.10 -41.68
CA PRO A 158 -8.98 15.02 -43.00
C PRO A 158 -9.05 16.39 -43.69
N LYS A 159 -8.03 16.73 -44.49
CA LYS A 159 -7.81 18.07 -45.08
C LYS A 159 -8.90 18.57 -46.05
N SER A 160 -10.01 17.83 -46.20
CA SER A 160 -11.20 18.17 -46.97
C SER A 160 -12.36 18.72 -46.13
N GLU A 161 -12.30 18.64 -44.80
CA GLU A 161 -13.37 19.08 -43.90
C GLU A 161 -12.91 20.24 -43.02
N GLU A 162 -13.34 21.46 -43.35
CA GLU A 162 -13.24 22.61 -42.45
C GLU A 162 -14.22 22.44 -41.30
N VAL A 163 -13.72 22.35 -40.06
CA VAL A 163 -14.56 22.27 -38.87
C VAL A 163 -15.17 23.63 -38.56
N ASP A 164 -16.50 23.68 -38.53
CA ASP A 164 -17.29 24.86 -38.17
C ASP A 164 -16.67 25.62 -36.97
N PRO A 165 -16.28 26.91 -37.10
CA PRO A 165 -15.66 27.66 -36.01
C PRO A 165 -16.54 27.74 -34.76
N ALA A 166 -17.88 27.72 -34.91
CA ALA A 166 -18.82 27.67 -33.81
C ALA A 166 -18.80 26.30 -33.07
N VAL A 167 -18.56 25.20 -33.81
CA VAL A 167 -18.40 23.86 -33.23
C VAL A 167 -17.05 23.76 -32.52
N ALA A 168 -15.97 24.23 -33.14
CA ALA A 168 -14.64 24.27 -32.53
C ALA A 168 -14.61 25.13 -31.25
N ALA A 169 -15.22 26.32 -31.26
CA ALA A 169 -15.33 27.17 -30.06
C ALA A 169 -16.16 26.52 -28.94
N LYS A 170 -17.25 25.83 -29.30
CA LYS A 170 -18.08 25.06 -28.34
C LYS A 170 -17.34 23.85 -27.76
N GLN A 171 -16.48 23.20 -28.56
CA GLN A 171 -15.60 22.12 -28.10
C GLN A 171 -14.52 22.66 -27.17
N ALA A 172 -13.80 23.72 -27.53
CA ALA A 172 -12.81 24.37 -26.66
C ALA A 172 -13.41 24.80 -25.31
N ALA A 173 -14.65 25.32 -25.29
CA ALA A 173 -15.38 25.67 -24.07
C ALA A 173 -15.90 24.45 -23.25
N GLN A 174 -15.91 23.25 -23.82
CA GLN A 174 -16.07 21.98 -23.07
C GLN A 174 -14.73 21.43 -22.60
N ASP A 175 -13.68 21.58 -23.41
CA ASP A 175 -12.36 21.00 -23.17
C ASP A 175 -11.61 21.75 -22.07
N ALA A 176 -11.75 23.08 -22.00
CA ALA A 176 -11.33 23.92 -20.88
C ALA A 176 -12.03 23.59 -19.52
N LYS A 177 -13.00 22.66 -19.51
CA LYS A 177 -13.64 22.15 -18.29
C LYS A 177 -13.15 20.75 -17.89
N HIS A 178 -12.13 20.20 -18.55
CA HIS A 178 -11.45 18.98 -18.10
C HIS A 178 -10.27 19.36 -17.20
N SER A 179 -10.36 19.00 -15.92
CA SER A 179 -9.18 18.92 -15.04
C SER A 179 -8.64 17.50 -15.12
N THR A 180 -7.32 17.34 -15.04
CA THR A 180 -6.74 16.06 -14.62
C THR A 180 -6.92 15.93 -13.11
N CYS A 181 -7.09 14.70 -12.62
CA CYS A 181 -7.22 14.38 -11.20
C CYS A 181 -6.09 13.46 -10.73
N VAL A 182 -5.65 12.53 -11.59
CA VAL A 182 -4.63 11.52 -11.27
C VAL A 182 -3.69 11.31 -12.46
N THR A 183 -2.40 11.18 -12.20
CA THR A 183 -1.35 10.88 -13.17
C THR A 183 -0.44 9.78 -12.63
N ILE A 184 -0.17 8.76 -13.45
CA ILE A 184 0.81 7.71 -13.18
C ILE A 184 1.72 7.51 -14.41
N PHE A 185 2.88 6.89 -14.22
CA PHE A 185 3.73 6.45 -15.33
C PHE A 185 3.36 5.03 -15.82
N THR A 186 3.69 4.73 -17.07
CA THR A 186 3.80 3.33 -17.52
C THR A 186 5.03 2.66 -16.90
N ALA A 187 5.12 1.33 -16.92
CA ALA A 187 6.25 0.60 -16.32
C ALA A 187 7.62 1.05 -16.87
N LEU A 188 7.71 1.33 -18.18
CA LEU A 188 8.92 1.86 -18.82
C LEU A 188 9.16 3.36 -18.57
N GLY A 189 8.16 4.10 -18.10
CA GLY A 189 8.24 5.55 -17.86
C GLY A 189 8.17 6.45 -19.11
N ASN A 190 8.33 5.89 -20.31
CA ASN A 190 8.21 6.61 -21.60
C ASN A 190 6.87 7.34 -21.79
N HIS A 191 5.82 6.91 -21.09
CA HIS A 191 4.47 7.45 -21.20
C HIS A 191 3.85 7.72 -19.82
N ILE A 192 2.97 8.73 -19.78
CA ILE A 192 2.17 9.13 -18.62
C ILE A 192 0.69 8.82 -18.92
N ILE A 193 0.01 8.20 -17.98
CA ILE A 193 -1.43 7.92 -18.03
C ILE A 193 -2.12 8.95 -17.11
N ALA A 194 -2.97 9.80 -17.69
CA ALA A 194 -3.65 10.89 -16.99
C ALA A 194 -5.18 10.70 -16.98
N GLY A 195 -5.77 10.54 -15.80
CA GLY A 195 -7.21 10.40 -15.58
C GLY A 195 -7.88 11.74 -15.24
N THR A 196 -9.01 12.03 -15.90
CA THR A 196 -9.68 13.35 -15.83
C THR A 196 -10.99 13.37 -15.03
N SER A 197 -11.44 14.58 -14.68
CA SER A 197 -12.69 14.86 -13.96
C SER A 197 -13.99 14.48 -14.69
N LYS A 198 -13.92 14.02 -15.95
CA LYS A 198 -15.08 13.54 -16.72
C LYS A 198 -14.84 12.19 -17.42
N GLY A 199 -14.00 11.33 -16.87
CA GLY A 199 -13.91 9.93 -17.26
C GLY A 199 -13.11 9.64 -18.54
N TRP A 200 -12.30 10.59 -19.01
CA TRP A 200 -11.28 10.34 -20.02
C TRP A 200 -9.96 9.93 -19.37
N ILE A 201 -9.29 8.96 -20.01
CA ILE A 201 -7.86 8.70 -19.83
C ILE A 201 -7.13 9.23 -21.07
N ASN A 202 -6.09 10.04 -20.82
CA ASN A 202 -5.15 10.55 -21.80
C ASN A 202 -3.82 9.77 -21.65
N ILE A 203 -3.25 9.31 -22.77
CA ILE A 203 -1.88 8.78 -22.84
C ILE A 203 -1.00 9.90 -23.40
N ILE A 204 -0.01 10.32 -22.62
CA ILE A 204 0.87 11.46 -22.90
C ILE A 204 2.31 10.97 -23.00
N GLU A 205 3.07 11.44 -23.98
CA GLU A 205 4.49 11.12 -24.12
C GLU A 205 5.33 11.87 -23.08
N THR A 206 6.19 11.18 -22.32
CA THR A 206 7.01 11.82 -21.28
C THR A 206 8.03 12.80 -21.86
N GLN A 207 8.59 12.51 -23.05
CA GLN A 207 9.64 13.34 -23.65
C GLN A 207 9.11 14.65 -24.24
N THR A 208 8.08 14.56 -25.10
CA THR A 208 7.50 15.72 -25.80
C THR A 208 6.39 16.42 -25.03
N CYS A 209 5.81 15.77 -24.01
CA CYS A 209 4.65 16.24 -23.25
C CYS A 209 3.34 16.35 -24.08
N VAL A 210 3.26 15.70 -25.24
CA VAL A 210 2.08 15.70 -26.12
C VAL A 210 1.15 14.51 -25.83
N THR A 211 -0.17 14.72 -25.85
CA THR A 211 -1.13 13.61 -25.79
C THR A 211 -1.12 12.83 -27.10
N ILE A 212 -0.80 11.55 -27.03
CA ILE A 212 -0.80 10.62 -28.17
C ILE A 212 -2.21 10.10 -28.46
N HIS A 213 -2.97 9.78 -27.40
CA HIS A 213 -4.25 9.09 -27.49
C HIS A 213 -5.15 9.44 -26.30
N SER A 214 -6.47 9.48 -26.51
CA SER A 214 -7.46 9.66 -25.44
C SER A 214 -8.67 8.75 -25.64
N THR A 215 -9.00 7.95 -24.61
CA THR A 215 -10.20 7.11 -24.56
C THR A 215 -11.10 7.54 -23.38
N ARG A 216 -12.42 7.56 -23.60
CA ARG A 216 -13.42 7.81 -22.56
C ARG A 216 -13.98 6.50 -22.02
N LEU A 217 -13.81 6.28 -20.72
CA LEU A 217 -14.19 5.03 -20.03
C LEU A 217 -15.46 5.16 -19.19
N CYS A 218 -15.71 6.36 -18.66
CA CYS A 218 -16.86 6.63 -17.80
C CYS A 218 -17.37 8.08 -17.96
N ASN A 219 -18.32 8.46 -17.12
CA ASN A 219 -18.93 9.79 -17.08
C ASN A 219 -18.62 10.57 -15.80
N GLY A 220 -18.01 9.92 -14.80
CA GLY A 220 -17.64 10.51 -13.52
C GLY A 220 -16.19 10.98 -13.47
N VAL A 221 -15.72 11.32 -12.26
CA VAL A 221 -14.32 11.64 -11.99
C VAL A 221 -13.51 10.34 -11.94
N VAL A 222 -12.35 10.29 -12.59
CA VAL A 222 -11.33 9.24 -12.31
C VAL A 222 -10.63 9.60 -11.01
N ILE A 223 -10.78 8.76 -9.98
CA ILE A 223 -10.30 9.01 -8.62
C ILE A 223 -8.86 8.50 -8.46
N LEU A 224 -8.62 7.26 -8.90
CA LEU A 224 -7.32 6.59 -8.77
C LEU A 224 -7.02 5.77 -10.03
N LEU A 225 -5.75 5.74 -10.39
CA LEU A 225 -5.15 4.82 -11.36
C LEU A 225 -4.05 4.03 -10.66
N ARG A 226 -3.94 2.74 -10.95
CA ARG A 226 -2.83 1.90 -10.48
C ARG A 226 -2.44 0.89 -11.56
N LEU A 227 -1.17 0.90 -11.96
CA LEU A 227 -0.60 -0.12 -12.84
C LEU A 227 -0.16 -1.34 -12.01
N ALA A 228 -0.33 -2.53 -12.56
CA ALA A 228 0.17 -3.78 -12.02
C ALA A 228 1.71 -3.88 -12.11
N SER A 229 2.27 -4.87 -11.41
CA SER A 229 3.67 -5.31 -11.49
C SER A 229 4.12 -5.58 -12.93
N ASN A 230 3.30 -6.31 -13.69
CA ASN A 230 3.53 -6.67 -15.10
C ASN A 230 3.50 -5.50 -16.11
N GLY A 231 3.21 -4.27 -15.66
CA GLY A 231 3.19 -3.08 -16.50
C GLY A 231 2.08 -2.98 -17.56
N ARG A 232 1.24 -4.01 -17.72
CA ARG A 232 0.17 -4.09 -18.73
C ARG A 232 -1.22 -3.91 -18.14
N ASP A 233 -1.48 -4.36 -16.92
CA ASP A 233 -2.82 -4.24 -16.34
C ASP A 233 -3.01 -2.92 -15.59
N LEU A 234 -4.04 -2.17 -15.97
CA LEU A 234 -4.42 -0.88 -15.40
C LEU A 234 -5.72 -0.99 -14.62
N LEU A 235 -5.67 -0.68 -13.32
CA LEU A 235 -6.81 -0.54 -12.44
C LEU A 235 -7.29 0.92 -12.42
N VAL A 236 -8.60 1.12 -12.56
CA VAL A 236 -9.24 2.44 -12.58
C VAL A 236 -10.38 2.47 -11.55
N ASN A 237 -10.28 3.36 -10.55
CA ASN A 237 -11.40 3.73 -9.68
C ASN A 237 -12.03 5.04 -10.14
N SER A 238 -13.36 5.13 -10.11
CA SER A 238 -14.10 6.33 -10.51
C SER A 238 -15.38 6.56 -9.71
N SER A 239 -15.81 7.82 -9.68
CA SER A 239 -16.94 8.29 -8.85
C SER A 239 -18.32 7.71 -9.24
N ASP A 240 -18.38 6.85 -10.25
CA ASP A 240 -19.57 6.09 -10.63
C ASP A 240 -19.71 4.73 -9.90
N ARG A 241 -18.86 4.49 -8.89
CA ARG A 241 -18.89 3.31 -8.00
C ARG A 241 -18.49 1.98 -8.65
N VAL A 242 -17.90 2.04 -9.85
CA VAL A 242 -17.45 0.86 -10.60
C VAL A 242 -15.94 0.89 -10.78
N ILE A 243 -15.25 -0.08 -10.17
CA ILE A 243 -13.82 -0.34 -10.40
C ILE A 243 -13.69 -1.07 -11.74
N ARG A 244 -12.67 -0.74 -12.54
CA ARG A 244 -12.45 -1.32 -13.87
C ARG A 244 -11.01 -1.82 -14.00
N THR A 245 -10.82 -3.03 -14.55
CA THR A 245 -9.52 -3.46 -15.09
C THR A 245 -9.47 -3.22 -16.60
N ILE A 246 -8.30 -2.86 -17.10
CA ILE A 246 -8.03 -2.55 -18.50
C ILE A 246 -6.68 -3.16 -18.86
N LEU A 247 -6.65 -3.98 -19.90
CA LEU A 247 -5.40 -4.42 -20.51
C LEU A 247 -4.85 -3.27 -21.37
N MET A 248 -3.70 -2.72 -20.98
CA MET A 248 -2.98 -1.74 -21.78
C MET A 248 -2.28 -2.45 -22.95
N PRO A 249 -2.31 -1.89 -24.18
CA PRO A 249 -1.46 -2.38 -25.26
C PRO A 249 0.00 -2.10 -24.95
N ASP A 250 0.91 -2.79 -25.63
CA ASP A 250 2.34 -2.54 -25.46
C ASP A 250 2.78 -1.22 -26.10
N LEU A 251 2.84 -0.17 -25.29
CA LEU A 251 3.20 1.18 -25.71
C LEU A 251 4.69 1.32 -26.06
N SER A 252 5.51 0.26 -25.98
CA SER A 252 6.88 0.28 -26.51
C SER A 252 6.93 0.18 -28.05
N GLN A 253 5.93 -0.47 -28.66
CA GLN A 253 5.83 -0.67 -30.12
C GLN A 253 5.19 0.53 -30.85
N LEU A 254 4.94 1.61 -30.13
CA LEU A 254 4.22 2.79 -30.61
C LEU A 254 5.06 3.57 -31.62
N GLY A 255 4.58 3.66 -32.86
CA GLY A 255 5.34 4.22 -33.99
C GLY A 255 6.23 3.23 -34.74
N ILE A 256 6.25 1.94 -34.35
CA ILE A 256 6.82 0.84 -35.15
C ILE A 256 5.68 0.04 -35.77
N ASP A 257 4.98 -0.76 -34.95
CA ASP A 257 3.86 -1.60 -35.37
C ASP A 257 2.49 -1.06 -34.88
N LEU A 258 2.49 -0.19 -33.87
CA LEU A 258 1.27 0.34 -33.24
C LEU A 258 1.08 1.83 -33.56
N GLU A 259 0.08 2.15 -34.38
CA GLU A 259 -0.35 3.54 -34.63
C GLU A 259 -1.16 4.12 -33.44
N PRO A 260 -1.00 5.41 -33.11
CA PRO A 260 -1.84 6.10 -32.10
C PRO A 260 -3.36 5.98 -32.29
N ALA A 261 -3.81 5.76 -33.54
CA ALA A 261 -5.20 5.59 -33.91
C ALA A 261 -5.73 4.16 -33.76
N SER A 262 -4.86 3.14 -33.67
CA SER A 262 -5.28 1.74 -33.50
C SER A 262 -5.49 1.35 -32.03
N ILE A 263 -4.87 2.10 -31.09
CA ILE A 263 -5.02 1.97 -29.64
C ILE A 263 -6.51 1.98 -29.25
N LYS A 264 -6.94 0.95 -28.52
CA LYS A 264 -8.29 0.83 -27.95
C LYS A 264 -8.20 0.27 -26.53
N LEU A 265 -8.39 1.12 -25.53
CA LEU A 265 -8.42 0.70 -24.13
C LEU A 265 -9.77 0.03 -23.83
N GLN A 266 -9.78 -1.31 -23.84
CA GLN A 266 -10.99 -2.09 -23.54
C GLN A 266 -11.06 -2.39 -22.04
N VAL A 267 -12.26 -2.25 -21.47
CA VAL A 267 -12.53 -2.66 -20.08
C VAL A 267 -12.76 -4.16 -20.05
N GLU A 268 -11.93 -4.84 -19.27
CA GLU A 268 -11.87 -6.29 -19.11
C GLU A 268 -12.93 -6.72 -18.08
N HIS A 269 -12.72 -6.44 -16.78
CA HIS A 269 -13.70 -6.67 -15.72
C HIS A 269 -14.22 -5.37 -15.09
N LYS A 270 -15.37 -5.46 -14.43
CA LYS A 270 -16.06 -4.37 -13.74
C LYS A 270 -16.54 -4.85 -12.36
N PHE A 271 -15.99 -4.27 -11.30
CA PHE A 271 -16.31 -4.65 -9.91
C PHE A 271 -17.15 -3.55 -9.27
N GLN A 272 -18.27 -3.94 -8.66
CA GLN A 272 -19.24 -3.05 -8.04
C GLN A 272 -20.10 -3.84 -7.03
N ASP A 273 -20.54 -3.20 -5.95
CA ASP A 273 -21.58 -3.76 -5.09
C ASP A 273 -22.95 -3.37 -5.68
N VAL A 274 -23.66 -4.33 -6.26
CA VAL A 274 -24.98 -4.11 -6.87
C VAL A 274 -26.08 -3.95 -5.80
N VAL A 275 -25.87 -4.52 -4.61
CA VAL A 275 -26.85 -4.61 -3.52
C VAL A 275 -26.84 -3.32 -2.70
N ASN A 276 -25.72 -3.01 -2.04
CA ASN A 276 -25.59 -1.85 -1.16
C ASN A 276 -25.16 -0.59 -1.92
N ARG A 277 -24.61 -0.74 -3.14
CA ARG A 277 -24.14 0.36 -4.01
C ARG A 277 -23.08 1.23 -3.33
N LEU A 278 -22.14 0.61 -2.62
CA LEU A 278 -21.03 1.30 -1.95
C LEU A 278 -20.14 2.05 -2.94
N SER A 279 -19.45 3.08 -2.47
CA SER A 279 -18.34 3.72 -3.18
C SER A 279 -16.99 3.24 -2.62
N TRP A 280 -15.95 3.29 -3.43
CA TRP A 280 -14.63 2.74 -3.12
C TRP A 280 -13.64 3.87 -2.82
N ASN A 281 -13.02 3.83 -1.64
CA ASN A 281 -12.09 4.86 -1.18
C ASN A 281 -10.74 4.73 -1.91
N HIS A 282 -10.13 3.55 -1.85
CA HIS A 282 -8.86 3.23 -2.51
C HIS A 282 -8.90 1.81 -3.08
N VAL A 283 -8.08 1.53 -4.10
CA VAL A 283 -8.04 0.24 -4.79
C VAL A 283 -6.62 -0.17 -5.14
N THR A 284 -6.33 -1.47 -5.14
CA THR A 284 -5.02 -2.01 -5.56
C THR A 284 -5.13 -3.44 -6.09
N PHE A 285 -4.19 -3.83 -6.94
CA PHE A 285 -3.95 -5.22 -7.34
C PHE A 285 -3.20 -6.02 -6.25
N SER A 286 -3.25 -7.34 -6.32
CA SER A 286 -2.26 -8.25 -5.71
C SER A 286 -0.89 -8.14 -6.37
N SER A 287 0.12 -8.80 -5.76
CA SER A 287 1.46 -9.04 -6.33
C SER A 287 1.41 -9.61 -7.77
N THR A 288 0.53 -10.59 -7.99
CA THR A 288 0.32 -11.29 -9.26
C THR A 288 -0.65 -10.60 -10.22
N SER A 289 -1.38 -9.58 -9.77
CA SER A 289 -2.51 -8.92 -10.47
C SER A 289 -3.76 -9.78 -10.73
N GLU A 290 -3.83 -10.97 -10.11
CA GLU A 290 -4.99 -11.87 -10.17
C GLU A 290 -6.13 -11.45 -9.24
N PHE A 291 -5.82 -10.75 -8.14
CA PHE A 291 -6.83 -10.22 -7.23
C PHE A 291 -6.87 -8.68 -7.29
N VAL A 292 -8.07 -8.15 -7.12
CA VAL A 292 -8.34 -6.72 -6.93
C VAL A 292 -8.88 -6.54 -5.52
N THR A 293 -8.37 -5.54 -4.80
CA THR A 293 -8.88 -5.16 -3.47
C THR A 293 -9.34 -3.72 -3.44
N ALA A 294 -10.37 -3.46 -2.62
CA ALA A 294 -10.89 -2.11 -2.40
C ALA A 294 -11.34 -1.89 -0.96
N SER A 295 -11.02 -0.70 -0.43
CA SER A 295 -11.61 -0.17 0.80
C SER A 295 -12.96 0.49 0.49
N THR A 296 -13.93 0.34 1.39
CA THR A 296 -15.29 0.85 1.25
C THR A 296 -15.46 2.22 1.91
N PHE A 297 -16.32 3.06 1.32
CA PHE A 297 -16.75 4.33 1.92
C PHE A 297 -17.84 4.08 2.98
N MET A 298 -17.70 4.71 4.15
CA MET A 298 -18.57 4.59 5.34
C MET A 298 -18.73 3.17 5.91
N ASN A 299 -17.92 2.19 5.49
CA ASN A 299 -17.93 0.81 5.98
C ASN A 299 -16.51 0.40 6.42
N PRO A 300 -16.37 -0.59 7.34
CA PRO A 300 -15.07 -1.03 7.84
C PRO A 300 -14.37 -2.08 6.96
N ASP A 301 -15.08 -2.67 6.00
CA ASP A 301 -14.66 -3.91 5.35
C ASP A 301 -13.88 -3.68 4.04
N ILE A 302 -12.87 -4.52 3.81
CA ILE A 302 -12.11 -4.58 2.54
C ILE A 302 -12.68 -5.71 1.68
N TYR A 303 -12.98 -5.42 0.42
CA TYR A 303 -13.50 -6.41 -0.53
C TYR A 303 -12.35 -6.94 -1.39
N VAL A 304 -12.31 -8.27 -1.60
CA VAL A 304 -11.29 -8.98 -2.41
C VAL A 304 -11.99 -9.75 -3.54
N TRP A 305 -11.80 -9.30 -4.78
CA TRP A 305 -12.29 -10.01 -5.96
C TRP A 305 -11.17 -10.74 -6.69
N GLU A 306 -11.52 -11.88 -7.26
CA GLU A 306 -10.74 -12.57 -8.28
C GLU A 306 -11.02 -11.94 -9.64
N ARG A 307 -9.96 -11.68 -10.40
CA ARG A 307 -10.04 -11.05 -11.73
C ARG A 307 -10.53 -12.02 -12.81
N SER A 308 -10.01 -13.25 -12.84
CA SER A 308 -10.28 -14.28 -13.87
C SER A 308 -11.78 -14.45 -14.20
N HIS A 309 -12.62 -14.42 -13.16
CA HIS A 309 -14.06 -14.65 -13.22
C HIS A 309 -14.89 -13.42 -12.81
N GLY A 310 -14.27 -12.39 -12.21
CA GLY A 310 -14.98 -11.23 -11.66
C GLY A 310 -15.71 -11.50 -10.33
N SER A 311 -15.44 -12.64 -9.70
CA SER A 311 -16.02 -13.15 -8.45
C SER A 311 -15.58 -12.34 -7.23
N LEU A 312 -16.47 -12.10 -6.27
CA LEU A 312 -16.08 -11.72 -4.92
C LEU A 312 -15.65 -12.99 -4.16
N VAL A 313 -14.39 -13.06 -3.75
CA VAL A 313 -13.82 -14.24 -3.06
C VAL A 313 -13.92 -14.09 -1.55
N LYS A 314 -13.50 -12.94 -1.04
CA LYS A 314 -13.37 -12.70 0.40
C LYS A 314 -13.77 -11.27 0.73
N ILE A 315 -14.37 -11.10 1.90
CA ILE A 315 -14.45 -9.83 2.61
C ILE A 315 -13.50 -9.95 3.79
N LEU A 316 -12.58 -9.00 3.94
CA LEU A 316 -11.68 -8.92 5.09
C LEU A 316 -12.39 -8.09 6.16
N GLU A 317 -12.89 -8.79 7.18
CA GLU A 317 -13.49 -8.16 8.35
C GLU A 317 -12.41 -7.36 9.11
N GLY A 318 -12.78 -6.16 9.56
CA GLY A 318 -11.83 -5.17 10.06
C GLY A 318 -12.12 -4.65 11.47
N PRO A 319 -11.30 -3.69 11.94
CA PRO A 319 -11.67 -2.85 13.07
C PRO A 319 -12.98 -2.11 12.78
N ARG A 320 -13.74 -1.72 13.81
CA ARG A 320 -14.99 -0.95 13.66
C ARG A 320 -14.73 0.54 13.40
N GLU A 321 -13.97 0.86 12.37
CA GLU A 321 -13.73 2.20 11.83
C GLU A 321 -13.63 2.14 10.30
N GLU A 322 -13.95 3.23 9.59
CA GLU A 322 -13.81 3.29 8.13
C GLU A 322 -12.33 3.16 7.70
N LEU A 323 -12.08 2.40 6.62
CA LEU A 323 -10.75 2.24 6.04
C LEU A 323 -10.57 3.17 4.83
N GLY A 324 -9.54 4.02 4.88
CA GLY A 324 -9.22 4.99 3.84
C GLY A 324 -8.41 4.36 2.71
N VAL A 325 -7.07 4.39 2.84
CA VAL A 325 -6.14 3.83 1.86
C VAL A 325 -5.86 2.36 2.14
N VAL A 326 -5.83 1.54 1.09
CA VAL A 326 -5.44 0.11 1.12
C VAL A 326 -4.34 -0.18 0.09
N GLU A 327 -3.26 -0.83 0.51
CA GLU A 327 -2.12 -1.25 -0.33
C GLU A 327 -1.86 -2.75 -0.11
N TRP A 328 -1.47 -3.47 -1.17
CA TRP A 328 -1.10 -4.89 -1.11
C TRP A 328 0.42 -5.03 -1.23
N HIS A 329 1.02 -5.94 -0.47
CA HIS A 329 2.46 -6.14 -0.40
C HIS A 329 3.01 -6.76 -1.70
N PRO A 330 4.03 -6.17 -2.36
CA PRO A 330 4.39 -6.50 -3.74
C PRO A 330 4.84 -7.95 -3.97
N LEU A 331 5.31 -8.66 -2.93
CA LEU A 331 5.82 -10.04 -3.01
C LEU A 331 5.17 -11.03 -2.01
N ARG A 332 4.04 -10.69 -1.36
CA ARG A 332 3.39 -11.57 -0.36
C ARG A 332 1.85 -11.43 -0.41
N PRO A 333 1.07 -12.45 -0.03
CA PRO A 333 -0.37 -12.32 0.23
C PRO A 333 -0.58 -11.57 1.57
N MET A 334 -0.43 -10.25 1.53
CA MET A 334 -0.58 -9.37 2.69
C MET A 334 -1.15 -8.02 2.26
N VAL A 335 -2.17 -7.57 2.96
CA VAL A 335 -2.89 -6.31 2.72
C VAL A 335 -2.70 -5.41 3.94
N VAL A 336 -2.44 -4.13 3.70
CA VAL A 336 -2.34 -3.12 4.75
C VAL A 336 -3.28 -1.96 4.44
N ALA A 337 -4.09 -1.55 5.43
CA ALA A 337 -5.01 -0.43 5.30
C ALA A 337 -4.88 0.58 6.44
N CYS A 338 -5.25 1.83 6.15
CA CYS A 338 -5.26 2.93 7.11
C CYS A 338 -6.68 3.16 7.64
N GLY A 339 -6.86 3.07 8.96
CA GLY A 339 -8.08 3.54 9.63
C GLY A 339 -8.23 5.05 9.53
N LEU A 340 -9.42 5.53 9.14
CA LEU A 340 -9.68 6.94 8.86
C LEU A 340 -9.89 7.76 10.14
N GLU A 341 -10.36 7.15 11.23
CA GLU A 341 -10.65 7.82 12.51
C GLU A 341 -9.48 7.72 13.50
N SER A 342 -8.92 6.52 13.67
CA SER A 342 -7.85 6.28 14.64
C SER A 342 -6.46 6.58 14.09
N GLY A 343 -6.36 6.75 12.77
CA GLY A 343 -5.12 6.94 12.01
C GLY A 343 -4.15 5.76 12.11
N CYS A 344 -4.61 4.60 12.60
CA CYS A 344 -3.79 3.40 12.73
C CYS A 344 -3.65 2.68 11.39
N ILE A 345 -2.58 1.90 11.28
CA ILE A 345 -2.29 1.05 10.15
C ILE A 345 -2.58 -0.39 10.59
N TYR A 346 -3.34 -1.12 9.80
CA TYR A 346 -3.80 -2.48 10.09
C TYR A 346 -3.26 -3.44 9.02
N THR A 347 -2.67 -4.56 9.45
CA THR A 347 -2.13 -5.60 8.55
C THR A 347 -3.04 -6.82 8.59
N TRP A 348 -3.49 -7.27 7.41
CA TRP A 348 -4.05 -8.60 7.20
C TRP A 348 -3.01 -9.44 6.45
N SER A 349 -2.66 -10.59 7.00
CA SER A 349 -1.75 -11.56 6.38
C SER A 349 -2.37 -12.96 6.47
N ILE A 350 -1.64 -13.98 6.01
CA ILE A 350 -1.98 -15.38 6.30
C ILE A 350 -1.28 -15.75 7.62
N VAL A 351 -2.00 -16.36 8.55
CA VAL A 351 -1.43 -16.94 9.77
C VAL A 351 -1.10 -18.40 9.51
N THR A 352 0.17 -18.71 9.29
CA THR A 352 0.65 -20.08 9.20
C THR A 352 0.60 -20.75 10.58
N PRO A 353 -0.17 -21.83 10.78
CA PRO A 353 -0.14 -22.58 12.04
C PRO A 353 1.25 -23.20 12.25
N GLN A 354 1.71 -23.27 13.50
CA GLN A 354 2.96 -23.94 13.83
C GLN A 354 2.75 -25.45 13.82
N LYS A 355 3.40 -26.12 12.86
CA LYS A 355 3.38 -27.57 12.66
C LYS A 355 4.30 -28.29 13.64
N TRP A 356 3.81 -29.33 14.30
CA TRP A 356 4.62 -30.22 15.15
C TRP A 356 5.60 -31.06 14.34
N SER A 357 5.34 -31.30 13.06
CA SER A 357 6.27 -31.93 12.11
C SER A 357 7.59 -31.17 11.97
N ALA A 358 7.62 -29.86 12.26
CA ALA A 358 8.85 -29.07 12.30
C ALA A 358 9.72 -29.29 13.56
N LEU A 359 9.25 -30.05 14.56
CA LEU A 359 9.99 -30.32 15.80
C LEU A 359 10.91 -31.55 15.71
N ALA A 360 10.61 -32.50 14.82
CA ALA A 360 11.42 -33.68 14.55
C ALA A 360 11.17 -34.15 13.10
N PRO A 361 12.21 -34.38 12.28
CA PRO A 361 12.06 -34.59 10.83
C PRO A 361 11.26 -35.85 10.46
N ASP A 362 11.25 -36.86 11.33
CA ASP A 362 10.52 -38.12 11.12
C ASP A 362 9.04 -38.04 11.52
N PHE A 363 8.56 -36.89 12.02
CA PHE A 363 7.22 -36.74 12.58
C PHE A 363 6.20 -36.24 11.55
N GLY A 364 5.40 -37.16 10.99
CA GLY A 364 4.26 -36.82 10.14
C GLY A 364 3.04 -36.38 10.96
N GLU A 365 2.48 -35.21 10.64
CA GLU A 365 1.14 -34.81 11.11
C GLU A 365 0.06 -35.42 10.20
N VAL A 366 -1.01 -35.92 10.81
CA VAL A 366 -2.12 -36.60 10.10
C VAL A 366 -3.45 -36.16 10.72
N GLU A 367 -4.40 -35.74 9.90
CA GLU A 367 -5.71 -35.25 10.35
C GLU A 367 -6.71 -36.37 10.67
N GLU A 368 -6.57 -37.53 10.01
CA GLU A 368 -7.38 -38.73 10.22
C GLU A 368 -6.48 -39.94 10.56
N ASN A 369 -7.07 -41.02 11.10
CA ASN A 369 -6.33 -42.24 11.40
C ASN A 369 -5.93 -42.96 10.11
N VAL A 370 -4.64 -42.97 9.77
CA VAL A 370 -4.09 -43.78 8.68
C VAL A 370 -3.79 -45.20 9.19
N GLU A 371 -4.28 -46.21 8.48
CA GLU A 371 -3.92 -47.61 8.75
C GLU A 371 -2.45 -47.85 8.36
N TYR A 372 -1.65 -48.33 9.31
CA TYR A 372 -0.24 -48.63 9.07
C TYR A 372 -0.12 -49.92 8.24
N VAL A 373 0.58 -49.83 7.11
CA VAL A 373 0.96 -50.99 6.30
C VAL A 373 2.42 -51.29 6.59
N GLU A 374 2.64 -52.23 7.52
CA GLU A 374 3.96 -52.80 7.85
C GLU A 374 4.67 -53.23 6.56
N ARG A 375 5.96 -52.93 6.44
CA ARG A 375 6.74 -53.34 5.26
C ARG A 375 7.41 -54.68 5.49
N GLU A 376 7.57 -55.48 4.43
CA GLU A 376 8.20 -56.81 4.51
C GLU A 376 9.66 -56.74 5.01
N ASP A 377 10.35 -55.60 4.83
CA ASP A 377 11.72 -55.33 5.26
C ASP A 377 11.84 -54.63 6.64
N GLU A 378 10.73 -54.27 7.30
CA GLU A 378 10.74 -53.45 8.52
C GLU A 378 11.40 -54.14 9.74
N PHE A 379 11.29 -55.46 9.82
CA PHE A 379 11.81 -56.27 10.93
C PHE A 379 13.15 -56.96 10.60
N ASP A 380 13.73 -56.70 9.43
CA ASP A 380 14.99 -57.31 9.01
C ASP A 380 16.23 -56.62 9.62
N VAL A 381 17.14 -57.42 10.16
CA VAL A 381 18.35 -56.92 10.84
C VAL A 381 19.48 -56.71 9.82
N HIS A 382 19.50 -55.54 9.21
CA HIS A 382 20.58 -55.12 8.30
C HIS A 382 21.96 -55.12 8.97
N PRO A 383 23.03 -55.61 8.30
CA PRO A 383 24.40 -55.48 8.77
C PRO A 383 24.84 -54.01 8.90
N ALA A 384 25.60 -53.69 9.94
CA ALA A 384 26.10 -52.33 10.18
C ALA A 384 27.00 -51.78 9.04
N GLU A 385 27.64 -52.67 8.27
CA GLU A 385 28.44 -52.33 7.09
C GLU A 385 27.58 -51.77 5.96
N GLU A 386 26.38 -52.31 5.74
CA GLU A 386 25.43 -51.85 4.72
C GLU A 386 24.86 -50.47 5.08
N ILE A 387 24.50 -50.27 6.36
CA ILE A 387 24.03 -48.99 6.89
C ILE A 387 25.13 -47.91 6.76
N HIS A 388 26.40 -48.28 6.91
CA HIS A 388 27.51 -47.35 6.73
C HIS A 388 27.75 -46.99 5.26
N GLN A 389 27.67 -47.96 4.34
CA GLN A 389 27.77 -47.71 2.89
C GLN A 389 26.66 -46.77 2.41
N ARG A 390 25.40 -47.06 2.74
CA ARG A 390 24.25 -46.20 2.39
C ARG A 390 24.38 -44.74 2.88
N ARG A 391 25.20 -44.49 3.92
CA ARG A 391 25.51 -43.13 4.38
C ARG A 391 26.65 -42.49 3.57
N LEU A 392 27.73 -43.23 3.30
CA LEU A 392 28.83 -42.73 2.47
C LEU A 392 28.34 -42.37 1.05
N ASP A 393 27.46 -43.20 0.48
CA ASP A 393 26.81 -42.96 -0.81
C ASP A 393 25.94 -41.68 -0.83
N GLN A 394 25.55 -41.14 0.35
CA GLN A 394 24.82 -39.87 0.52
C GLN A 394 25.76 -38.68 0.86
N GLU A 395 26.99 -38.94 1.31
CA GLU A 395 27.98 -37.93 1.67
C GLU A 395 28.86 -37.50 0.46
N ASP A 396 28.75 -38.19 -0.67
CA ASP A 396 29.48 -37.90 -1.93
C ASP A 396 28.95 -36.68 -2.73
N GLU A 397 27.83 -36.07 -2.32
CA GLU A 397 27.33 -34.83 -2.96
C GLU A 397 28.21 -33.61 -2.60
N VAL A 398 28.72 -32.91 -3.62
CA VAL A 398 29.54 -31.69 -3.42
C VAL A 398 28.63 -30.47 -3.24
N PRO A 399 28.58 -29.83 -2.06
CA PRO A 399 27.69 -28.70 -1.81
C PRO A 399 28.23 -27.41 -2.45
N ASP A 400 27.42 -26.75 -3.27
CA ASP A 400 27.66 -25.36 -3.65
C ASP A 400 27.19 -24.43 -2.52
N VAL A 401 28.11 -23.60 -2.04
CA VAL A 401 27.90 -22.63 -0.95
C VAL A 401 28.16 -21.18 -1.40
N LEU A 402 28.38 -20.97 -2.70
CA LEU A 402 28.75 -19.68 -3.29
C LEU A 402 27.74 -19.19 -4.34
N THR A 403 27.07 -20.09 -5.06
CA THR A 403 26.01 -19.72 -6.00
C THR A 403 24.78 -19.20 -5.26
N ILE A 404 24.35 -17.99 -5.64
CA ILE A 404 23.11 -17.38 -5.15
C ILE A 404 22.00 -17.79 -6.12
N GLU A 405 20.98 -18.51 -5.65
CA GLU A 405 19.82 -18.86 -6.49
C GLU A 405 19.04 -17.60 -6.92
N PRO A 406 18.68 -17.46 -8.21
CA PRO A 406 17.84 -16.37 -8.68
C PRO A 406 16.43 -16.49 -8.10
N HIS A 407 15.85 -15.35 -7.68
CA HIS A 407 14.56 -15.35 -7.00
C HIS A 407 13.42 -15.65 -7.98
N LYS A 408 12.60 -16.67 -7.71
CA LYS A 408 11.48 -17.14 -8.58
C LYS A 408 10.40 -16.08 -8.92
N SER A 409 10.48 -14.87 -8.38
CA SER A 409 9.59 -13.74 -8.72
C SER A 409 10.20 -12.73 -9.70
N ASP A 410 11.51 -12.76 -9.93
CA ASP A 410 12.22 -11.80 -10.76
C ASP A 410 12.18 -12.24 -12.23
N ALA A 411 10.96 -12.24 -12.79
CA ALA A 411 10.69 -12.55 -14.21
C ALA A 411 11.07 -11.40 -15.18
N ASP A 412 11.52 -10.26 -14.64
CA ASP A 412 12.18 -9.20 -15.39
C ASP A 412 13.70 -9.41 -15.31
N GLU A 413 14.28 -10.09 -16.30
CA GLU A 413 15.74 -10.11 -16.49
C GLU A 413 16.23 -8.70 -16.89
N GLU A 414 16.74 -7.91 -15.94
CA GLU A 414 17.98 -7.12 -16.12
C GLU A 414 18.44 -6.41 -14.82
N VAL A 415 19.73 -6.61 -14.51
CA VAL A 415 20.51 -5.97 -13.44
C VAL A 415 20.10 -6.31 -11.99
N GLU A 416 20.97 -7.07 -11.31
CA GLU A 416 21.09 -7.08 -9.85
C GLU A 416 21.51 -5.70 -9.31
N MET A 417 20.59 -4.73 -9.29
CA MET A 417 20.82 -3.49 -8.56
C MET A 417 20.89 -3.82 -7.08
N GLU A 418 22.06 -3.61 -6.45
CA GLU A 418 22.26 -3.68 -5.00
C GLU A 418 21.10 -2.99 -4.27
N SER A 419 20.15 -3.80 -3.76
CA SER A 419 18.89 -3.24 -3.31
C SER A 419 19.11 -2.45 -2.04
N PHE A 420 18.73 -1.17 -2.06
CA PHE A 420 19.02 -0.25 -0.97
C PHE A 420 18.42 -0.75 0.35
N ARG A 421 19.28 -1.21 1.25
CA ARG A 421 18.95 -1.43 2.66
C ARG A 421 19.13 -0.10 3.39
N MET A 422 18.12 0.33 4.12
CA MET A 422 18.17 1.59 4.85
C MET A 422 19.14 1.46 6.03
N PRO A 423 20.17 2.32 6.14
CA PRO A 423 21.12 2.22 7.24
C PRO A 423 20.44 2.60 8.56
N VAL A 424 20.72 1.81 9.60
CA VAL A 424 20.21 2.06 10.96
C VAL A 424 20.87 3.32 11.52
N LEU A 425 20.08 4.33 11.85
CA LEU A 425 20.56 5.44 12.67
C LEU A 425 20.62 5.00 14.14
N LEU A 426 21.78 5.18 14.77
CA LEU A 426 21.98 4.90 16.19
C LEU A 426 21.46 6.02 17.12
N ASP A 427 21.01 7.14 16.54
CA ASP A 427 20.44 8.28 17.27
C ASP A 427 18.98 7.99 17.69
N ILE A 428 18.85 7.40 18.87
CA ILE A 428 17.61 6.85 19.45
C ILE A 428 16.39 7.80 19.41
N SER A 429 16.61 9.12 19.40
CA SER A 429 15.54 10.13 19.51
C SER A 429 14.49 10.15 18.39
N ASP A 430 14.82 9.72 17.17
CA ASP A 430 13.82 9.62 16.08
C ASP A 430 13.10 8.26 16.02
N SER A 431 13.63 7.26 16.75
CA SER A 431 13.09 5.89 16.83
C SER A 431 11.98 5.72 17.90
N GLU A 432 11.62 6.79 18.64
CA GLU A 432 10.49 6.73 19.57
C GLU A 432 9.17 6.36 18.87
N SER A 433 8.76 5.09 18.95
CA SER A 433 7.34 4.76 18.98
C SER A 433 6.69 5.60 20.09
N GLU A 434 5.45 6.05 19.92
CA GLU A 434 4.89 7.12 20.75
C GLU A 434 4.46 6.63 22.17
N GLU A 435 5.09 5.56 22.71
CA GLU A 435 4.66 4.70 23.82
C GLU A 435 5.74 4.39 24.96
N ASP A 436 6.44 5.37 25.62
CA ASP A 436 7.07 5.28 27.04
C ASP A 436 7.26 6.57 28.01
N ILE A 437 6.27 7.01 28.88
CA ILE A 437 6.13 7.88 30.16
C ILE A 437 4.58 7.98 30.59
N VAL A 438 3.82 7.75 31.72
CA VAL A 438 3.80 7.39 33.20
C VAL A 438 4.86 7.92 34.17
N ALA A 439 4.38 8.14 35.41
CA ALA A 439 5.08 7.82 36.66
C ALA A 439 4.46 6.63 37.44
N VAL A 440 5.29 5.75 38.01
CA VAL A 440 4.88 4.52 38.74
C VAL A 440 4.95 4.67 40.27
N GLY A 441 5.82 5.56 40.77
CA GLY A 441 5.99 5.83 42.19
C GLY A 441 6.69 7.17 42.43
N PRO A 442 6.98 7.54 43.70
CA PRO A 442 7.69 8.78 44.01
C PRO A 442 9.13 8.74 43.45
N GLY A 443 9.31 9.30 42.24
CA GLY A 443 10.59 9.44 41.54
C GLY A 443 10.82 8.54 40.31
N THR A 444 9.81 7.84 39.76
CA THR A 444 10.00 6.81 38.69
C THR A 444 9.00 6.91 37.52
N MET A 445 9.41 6.59 36.27
CA MET A 445 8.64 6.74 34.99
C MET A 445 8.59 5.46 34.07
N ARG A 446 7.60 5.32 33.15
CA ARG A 446 7.36 4.33 32.01
C ARG A 446 6.09 4.73 31.16
N ARG A 447 5.58 4.28 29.96
CA ARG A 447 4.27 4.86 29.36
C ARG A 447 2.95 4.53 30.04
N ARG A 448 2.16 5.61 30.16
CA ARG A 448 0.72 5.61 30.33
C ARG A 448 0.12 6.12 29.03
N SER A 449 -0.93 5.46 28.57
CA SER A 449 -1.73 5.94 27.47
C SER A 449 -2.42 7.29 27.79
N PRO A 450 -2.71 8.11 26.78
CA PRO A 450 -3.89 8.96 26.79
C PRO A 450 -5.11 8.04 26.96
N GLY A 451 -5.83 8.15 28.09
CA GLY A 451 -6.87 7.18 28.47
C GLY A 451 -6.29 5.91 29.08
N ALA A 452 -5.93 5.96 30.37
CA ALA A 452 -5.60 4.76 31.14
C ALA A 452 -6.89 3.99 31.48
N GLY A 453 -6.88 2.67 31.32
CA GLY A 453 -8.08 1.85 31.53
C GLY A 453 -8.61 1.89 32.97
N ARG A 454 -9.86 2.35 33.13
CA ARG A 454 -10.71 2.09 34.30
C ARG A 454 -12.17 2.41 33.97
N ASP A 455 -13.02 1.38 34.00
CA ASP A 455 -14.46 1.47 34.32
C ASP A 455 -15.14 0.09 34.53
N TRP A 456 -14.37 -1.01 34.52
CA TRP A 456 -14.89 -2.38 34.70
C TRP A 456 -14.27 -3.13 35.88
N MET A 457 -14.31 -2.51 37.07
CA MET A 457 -14.25 -3.20 38.37
C MET A 457 -15.06 -2.40 39.40
N ASN A 458 -16.39 -2.44 39.28
CA ASN A 458 -17.40 -2.34 40.37
C ASN A 458 -18.83 -2.28 39.79
N THR A 459 -19.28 -3.39 39.19
CA THR A 459 -20.72 -3.69 39.11
C THR A 459 -21.12 -4.47 40.35
N ASN A 460 -22.10 -3.97 41.11
CA ASN A 460 -22.49 -4.56 42.39
C ASN A 460 -23.04 -5.98 42.22
N GLU A 461 -22.56 -6.93 43.03
CA GLU A 461 -23.41 -8.05 43.45
C GLU A 461 -24.29 -7.57 44.62
N ASN A 462 -25.60 -7.89 44.55
CA ASN A 462 -26.55 -7.51 45.59
C ASN A 462 -26.44 -8.45 46.80
N GLY A 463 -25.75 -7.99 47.86
CA GLY A 463 -25.73 -8.65 49.16
C GLY A 463 -26.58 -7.92 50.20
N GLU A 464 -27.89 -8.21 50.28
CA GLU A 464 -28.69 -7.80 51.44
C GLU A 464 -28.30 -8.64 52.67
N LYS A 465 -27.86 -7.99 53.76
CA LYS A 465 -28.49 -8.12 55.10
C LYS A 465 -27.80 -7.36 56.25
N GLU A 466 -28.67 -6.71 57.04
CA GLU A 466 -28.71 -6.69 58.52
C GLU A 466 -27.55 -6.12 59.38
N THR A 467 -27.94 -5.08 60.14
CA THR A 467 -27.83 -4.92 61.62
C THR A 467 -26.77 -4.02 62.31
N THR A 468 -27.35 -2.99 62.96
CA THR A 468 -27.06 -2.47 64.33
C THR A 468 -25.93 -1.48 64.63
N GLY A 469 -26.29 -0.47 65.44
CA GLY A 469 -25.37 0.40 66.21
C GLY A 469 -25.14 1.81 65.63
N GLY A 470 -25.46 2.92 66.31
CA GLY A 470 -26.27 3.08 67.51
C GLY A 470 -26.17 4.46 68.20
N LYS A 471 -27.29 5.20 68.24
CA LYS A 471 -27.63 6.34 69.13
C LYS A 471 -26.87 7.68 69.03
N ASN A 472 -27.68 8.75 69.01
CA ASN A 472 -27.43 10.13 69.48
C ASN A 472 -26.36 10.99 68.75
N GLY A 473 -26.56 12.29 68.48
CA GLY A 473 -27.78 13.11 68.56
C GLY A 473 -27.57 14.51 69.15
N THR A 474 -27.88 15.56 68.37
CA THR A 474 -28.11 16.98 68.78
C THR A 474 -26.98 17.75 69.50
N SER A 475 -26.82 19.08 69.38
CA SER A 475 -27.18 20.07 68.35
C SER A 475 -26.55 21.44 68.72
N ARG A 476 -26.31 22.32 67.72
CA ARG A 476 -26.18 23.80 67.81
C ARG A 476 -25.48 24.44 69.04
N GLY A 477 -24.35 25.13 68.82
CA GLY A 477 -23.80 26.13 69.76
C GLY A 477 -22.84 27.09 69.06
N GLN A 478 -22.93 28.40 69.34
CA GLN A 478 -22.14 29.46 68.67
C GLN A 478 -21.31 30.27 69.67
N ARG A 479 -20.13 30.76 69.24
CA ARG A 479 -19.24 31.75 69.90
C ARG A 479 -18.50 31.30 71.17
N GLY A 480 -17.29 31.84 71.37
CA GLY A 480 -16.68 31.96 72.71
C GLY A 480 -15.15 31.93 72.75
N ARG A 481 -14.50 33.09 72.93
CA ARG A 481 -13.04 33.21 73.15
C ARG A 481 -12.59 32.61 74.49
N ARG A 482 -11.35 32.11 74.50
CA ARG A 482 -10.35 32.16 75.60
C ARG A 482 -10.76 31.61 76.99
N ARG A 483 -9.95 30.66 77.46
CA ARG A 483 -8.72 31.10 78.15
C ARG A 483 -7.49 30.46 77.51
#